data_AF-A0A6D2JAY0-F1
#
_entry.id   AF-A0A6D2JAY0-F1
#
_cell.length_a   1.000
_cell.length_b   1.000
_cell.length_c   1.000
_cell.angle_alpha   90.00
_cell.angle_beta   90.00
_cell.angle_gamma   90.00
#
_symmetry.space_group_name_H-M   'P 1'
#
loop_
_entity.id
_entity.type
_entity.pdbx_description
1 polymer ?
#
loop_
_entity_poly.entity_id
_entity_poly.type
_entity_poly.pdbx_seq_one_letter_code
_entity_poly.pdbx_strand_id
1 'polypeptide(L)'
;MSNTGTNNVEEEDVCESYKKQEMITKKRKLTPIQLRLLEESFEEDKRLEPDRKLWLAEKLGLQPSQVAVWFQNRRVRFKTKQLENDCKTLQDSYAKLKNDSDILFLQNEALKTKVALLKEKLKMQESLENQEAEKLGEEGSSAKSDYTQYNEEEEGLWNQYSFPELAILGFYYDPTLTASNLRL
;
A
#
# COMPACT_ATOMS: atom_id res chain seq x y z
N MET A 1 28.27 49.71 -74.03
CA MET A 1 27.97 49.82 -72.59
C MET A 1 26.48 50.09 -72.46
N SER A 2 25.74 49.22 -71.78
CA SER A 2 24.57 49.52 -70.94
C SER A 2 23.96 48.21 -70.46
N ASN A 3 24.16 47.95 -69.17
CA ASN A 3 23.56 46.91 -68.36
C ASN A 3 22.26 47.45 -67.72
N THR A 4 21.19 46.66 -67.71
CA THR A 4 20.08 46.62 -66.73
C THR A 4 19.17 45.46 -67.16
N GLY A 5 18.55 44.63 -66.33
CA GLY A 5 18.51 44.49 -64.88
C GLY A 5 17.69 43.22 -64.59
N THR A 6 18.16 42.42 -63.64
CA THR A 6 17.44 41.32 -62.99
C THR A 6 16.32 41.89 -62.12
N ASN A 7 15.11 41.32 -62.13
CA ASN A 7 14.11 41.56 -61.08
C ASN A 7 13.33 40.29 -60.73
N ASN A 8 13.07 40.20 -59.42
CA ASN A 8 12.79 39.06 -58.58
C ASN A 8 11.35 38.52 -58.65
N VAL A 9 11.27 37.27 -58.22
CA VAL A 9 10.12 36.38 -58.04
C VAL A 9 9.43 36.64 -56.69
N GLU A 10 8.10 36.70 -56.74
CA GLU A 10 7.07 36.24 -55.78
C GLU A 10 7.33 36.34 -54.25
N GLU A 11 6.64 37.26 -53.56
CA GLU A 11 6.45 37.23 -52.10
C GLU A 11 5.05 37.75 -51.70
N GLU A 12 3.99 36.95 -51.85
CA GLU A 12 2.68 37.21 -51.21
C GLU A 12 1.92 35.90 -50.90
N ASP A 13 2.35 35.08 -49.93
CA ASP A 13 1.44 34.14 -49.22
C ASP A 13 2.06 33.51 -47.95
N VAL A 14 2.47 34.34 -46.98
CA VAL A 14 2.98 33.81 -45.70
C VAL A 14 2.20 34.36 -44.50
N CYS A 15 1.55 35.53 -44.65
CA CYS A 15 0.96 36.27 -43.53
C CYS A 15 -0.34 35.66 -42.95
N GLU A 16 -1.12 34.91 -43.72
CA GLU A 16 -2.44 34.43 -43.27
C GLU A 16 -2.37 33.18 -42.38
N SER A 17 -1.28 32.40 -42.46
CA SER A 17 -1.08 31.21 -41.62
C SER A 17 -0.81 31.56 -40.14
N TYR A 18 -0.13 32.69 -39.89
CA TYR A 18 0.25 33.11 -38.54
C TYR A 18 -0.94 33.59 -37.70
N LYS A 19 -1.95 34.21 -38.31
CA LYS A 19 -3.19 34.62 -37.62
C LYS A 19 -4.00 33.42 -37.13
N LYS A 20 -4.01 32.32 -37.89
CA LYS A 20 -4.70 31.08 -37.51
C LYS A 20 -3.98 30.36 -36.37
N GLN A 21 -2.65 30.38 -36.37
CA GLN A 21 -1.81 29.80 -35.31
C GLN A 21 -1.95 30.58 -33.99
N GLU A 22 -2.09 31.91 -34.04
CA GLU A 22 -2.23 32.78 -32.85
C GLU A 22 -3.62 32.70 -32.20
N MET A 23 -4.65 32.24 -32.94
CA MET A 23 -5.96 31.93 -32.37
C MET A 23 -5.99 30.59 -31.63
N ILE A 24 -5.12 29.64 -31.98
CA ILE A 24 -5.02 28.30 -31.37
C ILE A 24 -4.33 28.38 -29.98
N THR A 25 -3.49 29.39 -29.76
CA THR A 25 -2.71 29.54 -28.51
C THR A 25 -3.46 30.29 -27.40
N LYS A 26 -4.59 30.95 -27.70
CA LYS A 26 -5.50 31.49 -26.68
C LYS A 26 -6.28 30.34 -26.06
N LYS A 27 -5.67 29.66 -25.08
CA LYS A 27 -6.31 28.70 -24.17
C LYS A 27 -7.57 29.33 -23.56
N ARG A 28 -8.72 29.23 -24.25
CA ARG A 28 -10.01 29.65 -23.72
C ARG A 28 -10.30 28.74 -22.53
N LYS A 29 -10.08 29.26 -21.32
CA LYS A 29 -10.45 28.58 -20.07
C LYS A 29 -11.96 28.35 -20.13
N LEU A 30 -12.39 27.13 -19.83
CA LEU A 30 -13.80 26.80 -19.68
C LEU A 30 -14.39 27.67 -18.56
N THR A 31 -15.61 28.17 -18.77
CA THR A 31 -16.30 28.96 -17.75
C THR A 31 -16.63 28.10 -16.53
N PRO A 32 -16.81 28.68 -15.33
CA PRO A 32 -17.19 27.92 -14.15
C PRO A 32 -18.49 27.12 -14.34
N ILE A 33 -19.44 27.66 -15.10
CA ILE A 33 -20.70 26.98 -15.44
C ILE A 33 -20.42 25.78 -16.34
N GLN A 34 -19.59 25.92 -17.37
CA GLN A 34 -19.19 24.80 -18.23
C GLN A 34 -18.49 23.70 -17.44
N LEU A 35 -17.56 24.07 -16.55
CA LEU A 35 -16.88 23.13 -15.67
C LEU A 35 -17.85 22.38 -14.76
N ARG A 36 -18.81 23.08 -14.15
CA ARG A 36 -19.81 22.46 -13.27
C ARG A 36 -20.64 21.43 -14.02
N LEU A 37 -21.12 21.75 -15.22
CA LEU A 37 -21.92 20.82 -16.03
C LEU A 37 -21.12 19.62 -16.53
N LEU A 38 -19.85 19.83 -16.89
CA LEU A 38 -18.93 18.74 -17.23
C LEU A 38 -18.66 17.83 -16.02
N GLU A 39 -18.52 18.42 -14.84
CA GLU A 39 -18.32 17.69 -13.59
C GLU A 39 -19.55 16.87 -13.20
N GLU A 40 -20.74 17.46 -13.23
CA GLU A 40 -22.01 16.76 -12.98
C GLU A 40 -22.18 15.57 -13.93
N SER A 41 -21.93 15.80 -15.23
CA SER A 41 -21.92 14.74 -16.22
C SER A 41 -20.85 13.67 -15.93
N PHE A 42 -19.65 14.05 -15.50
CA PHE A 42 -18.62 13.08 -15.12
C PHE A 42 -19.01 12.26 -13.88
N GLU A 43 -19.74 12.84 -12.95
CA GLU A 43 -20.25 12.14 -11.77
C GLU A 43 -21.35 11.11 -12.11
N GLU A 44 -22.19 11.38 -13.11
CA GLU A 44 -23.15 10.40 -13.63
C GLU A 44 -22.46 9.20 -14.31
N ASP A 45 -21.50 9.47 -15.19
CA ASP A 45 -20.74 8.44 -15.89
C ASP A 45 -19.32 8.93 -16.23
N LYS A 46 -18.34 8.15 -15.77
CA LYS A 46 -16.90 8.38 -15.97
C LYS A 46 -16.47 8.11 -17.41
N ARG A 47 -17.30 7.41 -18.20
CA ARG A 47 -17.10 7.15 -19.63
C ARG A 47 -17.80 8.22 -20.46
N LEU A 48 -17.15 8.59 -21.55
CA LEU A 48 -17.68 9.56 -22.51
C LEU A 48 -18.04 8.84 -23.80
N GLU A 49 -19.30 8.41 -23.90
CA GLU A 49 -19.82 7.79 -25.11
C GLU A 49 -19.97 8.81 -26.26
N PRO A 50 -19.86 8.40 -27.54
CA PRO A 50 -19.83 9.30 -28.68
C PRO A 50 -21.05 10.23 -28.77
N ASP A 51 -22.25 9.70 -28.57
CA ASP A 51 -23.50 10.47 -28.66
C ASP A 51 -23.61 11.48 -27.52
N ARG A 52 -23.24 11.05 -26.31
CA ARG A 52 -23.20 11.92 -25.12
C ARG A 52 -22.21 13.06 -25.28
N LYS A 53 -21.06 12.80 -25.91
CA LYS A 53 -20.06 13.83 -26.23
C LYS A 53 -20.64 14.89 -27.16
N LEU A 54 -21.37 14.50 -28.20
CA LEU A 54 -22.00 15.45 -29.12
C LEU A 54 -23.05 16.29 -28.39
N TRP A 55 -23.92 15.65 -27.63
CA TRP A 55 -24.94 16.35 -26.83
C TRP A 55 -24.34 17.35 -25.83
N LEU A 56 -23.29 16.96 -25.10
CA LEU A 56 -22.57 17.85 -24.17
C LEU A 56 -21.91 19.02 -24.90
N ALA A 57 -21.31 18.76 -26.06
CA ALA A 57 -20.64 19.78 -26.86
C ALA A 57 -21.65 20.86 -27.31
N GLU A 58 -22.80 20.45 -27.82
CA GLU A 58 -23.90 21.34 -28.22
C GLU A 58 -24.43 22.14 -27.02
N LYS A 59 -24.76 21.44 -25.92
CA LYS A 59 -25.32 22.07 -24.71
C LYS A 59 -24.39 23.11 -24.09
N LEU A 60 -23.08 22.89 -24.17
CA LEU A 60 -22.06 23.75 -23.57
C LEU A 60 -21.50 24.82 -24.53
N GLY A 61 -21.87 24.75 -25.82
CA GLY A 61 -21.29 25.60 -26.87
C GLY A 61 -19.79 25.35 -27.05
N LEU A 62 -19.34 24.10 -26.89
CA LEU A 62 -17.95 23.68 -26.97
C LEU A 62 -17.72 22.79 -28.18
N GLN A 63 -16.48 22.68 -28.64
CA GLN A 63 -16.10 21.68 -29.64
C GLN A 63 -16.10 20.27 -29.01
N PRO A 64 -16.57 19.22 -29.70
CA PRO A 64 -16.53 17.84 -29.19
C PRO A 64 -15.14 17.38 -28.75
N SER A 65 -14.08 17.90 -29.38
CA SER A 65 -12.69 17.65 -29.00
C SER A 65 -12.34 18.24 -27.63
N GLN A 66 -12.85 19.41 -27.28
CA GLN A 66 -12.63 20.03 -25.96
C GLN A 66 -13.27 19.22 -24.85
N VAL A 67 -14.49 18.71 -25.08
CA VAL A 67 -15.18 17.81 -24.15
C VAL A 67 -14.36 16.52 -23.97
N ALA A 68 -13.89 15.91 -25.06
CA ALA A 68 -13.06 14.71 -24.99
C ALA A 68 -11.76 14.92 -24.19
N VAL A 69 -11.02 16.00 -24.47
CA VAL A 69 -9.79 16.34 -23.75
C VAL A 69 -10.07 16.62 -22.27
N TRP A 70 -11.18 17.30 -21.96
CA TRP A 70 -11.57 17.54 -20.58
C TRP A 70 -11.84 16.23 -19.83
N PHE A 71 -12.62 15.31 -20.41
CA PHE A 71 -12.89 14.00 -19.80
C PHE A 71 -11.61 13.16 -19.64
N GLN A 72 -10.70 13.19 -20.62
CA GLN A 72 -9.40 12.54 -20.50
C GLN A 72 -8.61 13.07 -19.31
N ASN A 73 -8.45 14.40 -19.21
CA ASN A 73 -7.75 15.04 -18.12
C ASN A 73 -8.43 14.79 -16.76
N ARG A 74 -9.76 14.79 -16.73
CA ARG A 74 -10.52 14.51 -15.52
C ARG A 74 -10.29 13.08 -15.03
N ARG A 75 -10.29 12.09 -15.93
CA ARG A 75 -9.98 10.68 -15.60
C ARG A 75 -8.55 10.50 -15.07
N VAL A 76 -7.58 11.20 -15.65
CA VAL A 76 -6.19 11.17 -15.13
C VAL A 76 -6.16 11.66 -13.69
N ARG A 77 -6.74 12.84 -13.41
CA ARG A 77 -6.80 13.39 -12.05
C ARG A 77 -7.58 12.51 -11.09
N PHE A 78 -8.69 11.93 -11.54
CA PHE A 78 -9.50 10.99 -10.75
C PHE A 78 -8.70 9.75 -10.37
N LYS A 79 -7.98 9.14 -11.34
CA LYS A 79 -7.14 7.97 -11.08
C LYS A 79 -6.00 8.29 -10.12
N THR A 80 -5.34 9.44 -10.27
CA THR A 80 -4.31 9.89 -9.32
C THR A 80 -4.87 10.02 -7.90
N LYS A 81 -6.00 10.71 -7.75
CA LYS A 81 -6.65 10.88 -6.44
C LYS A 81 -7.12 9.56 -5.84
N GLN A 82 -7.62 8.64 -6.66
CA GLN A 82 -8.00 7.30 -6.20
C GLN A 82 -6.79 6.55 -5.65
N LEU A 83 -5.67 6.53 -6.39
CA LEU A 83 -4.43 5.89 -5.95
C LEU A 83 -3.89 6.51 -4.66
N GLU A 84 -3.93 7.84 -4.53
CA GLU A 84 -3.53 8.53 -3.29
C GLU A 84 -4.37 8.08 -2.09
N ASN A 85 -5.69 7.96 -2.28
CA ASN A 85 -6.59 7.46 -1.23
C ASN A 85 -6.31 6.00 -0.89
N ASP A 86 -6.13 5.14 -1.90
CA ASP A 86 -5.87 3.72 -1.71
C ASP A 86 -4.55 3.51 -0.95
N CYS A 87 -3.49 4.24 -1.33
CA CYS A 87 -2.21 4.25 -0.62
C CYS A 87 -2.37 4.67 0.85
N LYS A 88 -3.18 5.71 1.12
CA LYS A 88 -3.45 6.17 2.47
C LYS A 88 -4.18 5.12 3.30
N THR A 89 -5.24 4.53 2.75
CA THR A 89 -5.99 3.45 3.42
C THR A 89 -5.09 2.25 3.72
N LEU A 90 -4.23 1.88 2.79
CA LEU A 90 -3.26 0.79 3.00
C LEU A 90 -2.25 1.13 4.10
N GLN A 91 -1.74 2.37 4.12
CA GLN A 91 -0.83 2.86 5.15
C GLN A 91 -1.47 2.81 6.54
N ASP A 92 -2.72 3.27 6.68
CA ASP A 92 -3.47 3.25 7.93
C ASP A 92 -3.67 1.80 8.42
N SER A 93 -4.02 0.88 7.51
CA SER A 93 -4.15 -0.54 7.81
C SER A 93 -2.83 -1.16 8.27
N TYR A 94 -1.73 -0.84 7.59
CA TYR A 94 -0.40 -1.33 7.96
C TYR A 94 0.02 -0.82 9.34
N ALA A 95 -0.19 0.47 9.63
CA ALA A 95 0.12 1.04 10.94
C ALA A 95 -0.66 0.34 12.05
N LYS A 96 -1.94 0.05 11.83
CA LYS A 96 -2.76 -0.72 12.77
C LYS A 96 -2.18 -2.12 13.00
N LEU A 97 -1.93 -2.86 11.92
CA LEU A 97 -1.38 -4.23 12.01
C LEU A 97 -0.03 -4.26 12.72
N LYS A 98 0.82 -3.26 12.46
CA LYS A 98 2.11 -3.12 13.12
C LYS A 98 1.96 -2.91 14.63
N ASN A 99 1.04 -2.04 15.04
CA ASN A 99 0.74 -1.83 16.47
C ASN A 99 0.23 -3.12 17.12
N ASP A 100 -0.70 -3.83 16.47
CA ASP A 100 -1.23 -5.09 16.98
C ASP A 100 -0.12 -6.15 17.14
N SER A 101 0.78 -6.24 16.15
CA SER A 101 1.95 -7.11 16.21
C SER A 101 2.88 -6.77 17.38
N ASP A 102 3.16 -5.48 17.60
CA ASP A 102 4.04 -5.03 18.69
C ASP A 102 3.40 -5.30 20.06
N ILE A 103 2.08 -5.12 20.19
CA ILE A 103 1.32 -5.48 21.40
C ILE A 103 1.39 -6.98 21.66
N LEU A 104 1.11 -7.81 20.65
CA LEU A 104 1.15 -9.27 20.79
C LEU A 104 2.55 -9.76 21.13
N PHE A 105 3.59 -9.14 20.58
CA PHE A 105 4.98 -9.45 20.92
C PHE A 105 5.27 -9.19 22.41
N LEU A 106 4.89 -8.00 22.91
CA LEU A 106 5.07 -7.66 24.33
C LEU A 106 4.27 -8.59 25.25
N GLN A 107 3.04 -8.96 24.87
CA GLN A 107 2.23 -9.91 25.61
C GLN A 107 2.88 -11.30 25.65
N ASN A 108 3.43 -11.76 24.52
CA ASN A 108 4.14 -13.04 24.47
C ASN A 108 5.37 -13.05 25.36
N GLU A 109 6.21 -12.00 25.34
CA GLU A 109 7.35 -11.88 26.25
C GLU A 109 6.92 -11.86 27.73
N ALA A 110 5.83 -11.14 28.05
CA ALA A 110 5.27 -11.13 29.40
C ALA A 110 4.72 -12.50 29.82
N LEU A 111 4.19 -13.30 28.90
CA LEU A 111 3.71 -14.66 29.18
C LEU A 111 4.88 -15.63 29.35
N LYS A 112 5.90 -15.57 28.50
CA LYS A 112 7.11 -16.39 28.62
C LYS A 112 7.80 -16.19 29.97
N THR A 113 7.97 -14.94 30.39
CA THR A 113 8.57 -14.62 31.70
C THR A 113 7.73 -15.16 32.86
N LYS A 114 6.39 -15.02 32.80
CA LYS A 114 5.49 -15.63 33.80
C LYS A 114 5.58 -17.15 33.83
N VAL A 115 5.64 -17.81 32.67
CA VAL A 115 5.80 -19.26 32.59
C VAL A 115 7.12 -19.70 33.22
N ALA A 116 8.23 -19.00 32.93
CA ALA A 116 9.53 -19.30 33.54
C ALA A 116 9.50 -19.18 35.07
N LEU A 117 8.91 -18.10 35.61
CA LEU A 117 8.76 -17.90 37.05
C LEU A 117 7.88 -18.98 37.72
N LEU A 118 6.79 -19.39 37.07
CA LEU A 118 5.94 -20.45 37.60
C LEU A 118 6.63 -21.81 37.57
N LYS A 119 7.39 -22.12 36.50
CA LYS A 119 8.23 -23.32 36.43
C LYS A 119 9.25 -23.35 37.57
N GLU A 120 9.92 -22.24 37.83
CA GLU A 120 10.88 -22.11 38.94
C GLU A 120 10.21 -22.30 40.31
N LYS A 121 9.06 -21.64 40.52
CA LYS A 121 8.29 -21.77 41.77
C LYS A 121 7.85 -23.22 42.03
N LEU A 122 7.39 -23.90 40.99
CA LEU A 122 6.95 -25.29 41.07
C LEU A 122 8.12 -26.21 41.45
N LYS A 123 9.29 -26.03 40.82
CA LYS A 123 10.52 -26.76 41.17
C LYS A 123 10.98 -26.52 42.62
N MET A 124 10.84 -25.30 43.13
CA MET A 124 11.14 -25.00 44.54
C MET A 124 10.16 -25.68 45.49
N GLN A 125 8.88 -25.72 45.14
CA GLN A 125 7.83 -26.35 45.96
C GLN A 125 8.00 -27.87 46.01
N GLU A 126 8.30 -28.52 44.88
CA GLU A 126 8.64 -29.95 44.82
C GLU A 126 9.87 -30.29 45.68
N SER A 127 10.89 -29.43 45.67
CA SER A 127 12.09 -29.60 46.52
C SER A 127 11.77 -29.51 48.02
N LEU A 128 10.85 -28.62 48.40
CA LEU A 128 10.39 -28.46 49.78
C LEU A 128 9.52 -29.65 50.24
N GLU A 129 8.59 -30.11 49.41
CA GLU A 129 7.78 -31.31 49.70
C GLU A 129 8.66 -32.57 49.84
N ASN A 130 9.70 -32.72 49.00
CA ASN A 130 10.66 -33.82 49.13
C ASN A 130 11.48 -33.76 50.43
N GLN A 131 11.88 -32.56 50.89
CA GLN A 131 12.58 -32.39 52.17
C GLN A 131 11.68 -32.59 53.40
N GLU A 132 10.40 -32.24 53.31
CA GLU A 132 9.42 -32.51 54.39
C GLU A 132 9.06 -34.00 54.47
N ALA A 133 8.96 -34.70 53.34
CA ALA A 133 8.79 -36.14 53.28
C ALA A 133 9.99 -36.92 53.87
N GLU A 134 11.22 -36.41 53.74
CA GLU A 134 12.41 -37.01 54.37
C GLU A 134 12.52 -36.75 55.88
N LYS A 135 11.87 -35.70 56.41
CA LYS A 135 11.92 -35.35 57.85
C LYS A 135 10.87 -36.05 58.72
N LEU A 136 9.77 -36.50 58.15
CA LEU A 136 8.75 -37.30 58.85
C LEU A 136 8.98 -38.77 58.53
N GLY A 137 9.79 -39.44 59.34
CA GLY A 137 10.03 -40.87 59.22
C GLY A 137 8.77 -41.72 59.41
N GLU A 138 8.53 -42.55 58.40
CA GLU A 138 7.85 -43.85 58.36
C GLU A 138 6.31 -43.96 58.36
N GLU A 139 5.86 -44.76 57.38
CA GLU A 139 4.55 -45.39 57.15
C GLU A 139 3.39 -44.55 56.58
N GLY A 140 3.28 -44.55 55.26
CA GLY A 140 2.07 -44.13 54.55
C GLY A 140 2.12 -44.40 53.04
N SER A 141 1.45 -45.47 52.62
CA SER A 141 1.21 -45.90 51.24
C SER A 141 0.53 -44.82 50.36
N SER A 142 0.69 -44.96 49.04
CA SER A 142 -0.18 -44.41 47.98
C SER A 142 0.11 -42.95 47.57
N ALA A 143 0.32 -42.56 46.31
CA ALA A 143 0.16 -43.22 45.02
C ALA A 143 1.19 -42.61 44.07
N LYS A 144 1.74 -43.44 43.16
CA LYS A 144 2.50 -42.96 42.00
C LYS A 144 1.57 -42.13 41.13
N SER A 145 1.76 -40.81 41.12
CA SER A 145 1.19 -39.94 40.10
C SER A 145 2.10 -40.02 38.88
N ASP A 146 1.71 -40.83 37.90
CA ASP A 146 2.27 -40.81 36.55
C ASP A 146 1.92 -39.46 35.91
N TYR A 147 2.79 -38.46 36.07
CA TYR A 147 2.84 -37.33 35.15
C TYR A 147 4.06 -37.53 34.26
N THR A 148 3.77 -37.88 33.02
CA THR A 148 4.72 -38.10 31.93
C THR A 148 5.77 -36.98 31.87
N GLN A 149 7.02 -37.42 31.91
CA GLN A 149 8.24 -36.68 31.62
C GLN A 149 8.10 -35.93 30.29
N TYR A 150 7.90 -34.61 30.36
CA TYR A 150 8.12 -33.74 29.22
C TYR A 150 9.62 -33.53 29.10
N ASN A 151 10.21 -34.07 28.04
CA ASN A 151 11.62 -33.92 27.70
C ASN A 151 11.94 -32.45 27.42
N GLU A 152 12.98 -31.91 28.08
CA GLU A 152 13.47 -30.52 27.94
C GLU A 152 14.20 -30.24 26.61
N GLU A 153 14.19 -31.19 25.65
CA GLU A 153 15.02 -31.11 24.45
C GLU A 153 14.40 -30.33 23.27
N GLU A 154 13.13 -29.89 23.34
CA GLU A 154 12.45 -29.20 22.23
C GLU A 154 12.45 -27.65 22.31
N GLU A 155 13.28 -27.03 23.17
CA GLU A 155 13.43 -25.57 23.17
C GLU A 155 14.25 -25.04 21.95
N GLY A 156 14.85 -25.95 21.16
CA GLY A 156 15.62 -25.61 19.95
C GLY A 156 14.86 -25.59 18.61
N LEU A 157 13.59 -26.01 18.57
CA LEU A 157 12.87 -26.26 17.30
C LEU A 157 11.98 -25.09 16.82
N TRP A 158 11.77 -24.05 17.62
CA TRP A 158 10.94 -22.90 17.21
C TRP A 158 11.56 -22.04 16.10
N ASN A 159 12.83 -22.26 15.74
CA ASN A 159 13.46 -21.65 14.57
C ASN A 159 13.09 -22.33 13.24
N GLN A 160 12.21 -23.34 13.25
CA GLN A 160 11.79 -24.05 12.04
C GLN A 160 10.37 -23.71 11.58
N TYR A 161 9.79 -22.57 11.99
CA TYR A 161 8.56 -22.09 11.37
C TYR A 161 8.86 -21.42 10.02
N SER A 162 9.13 -22.27 9.02
CA SER A 162 8.86 -21.91 7.64
C SER A 162 7.34 -21.80 7.52
N PHE A 163 6.81 -20.57 7.49
CA PHE A 163 5.39 -20.29 7.24
C PHE A 163 5.12 -20.54 5.74
N PRO A 164 4.59 -21.71 5.34
CA PRO A 164 4.45 -22.05 3.92
C PRO A 164 3.38 -21.17 3.24
N GLU A 165 2.49 -20.59 4.04
CA GLU A 165 1.40 -19.72 3.57
C GLU A 165 1.91 -18.35 3.10
N LEU A 166 3.04 -17.85 3.62
CA LEU A 166 3.65 -16.58 3.20
C LEU A 166 4.43 -16.70 1.88
N ALA A 167 4.82 -17.92 1.48
CA ALA A 167 5.51 -18.17 0.22
C ALA A 167 4.62 -17.89 -1.00
N ILE A 168 3.29 -18.05 -0.86
CA ILE A 168 2.31 -17.78 -1.92
C ILE A 168 2.29 -16.29 -2.31
N LEU A 169 2.66 -15.40 -1.39
CA LEU A 169 2.71 -13.95 -1.59
C LEU A 169 4.11 -13.41 -1.96
N GLY A 170 5.12 -14.30 -2.14
CA GLY A 170 6.45 -13.91 -2.61
C GLY A 170 7.37 -13.26 -1.57
N PHE A 171 7.03 -13.33 -0.28
CA PHE A 171 7.89 -12.86 0.80
C PHE A 171 8.80 -14.00 1.29
N TYR A 172 9.93 -14.20 0.61
CA TYR A 172 10.97 -15.09 1.13
C TYR A 172 11.73 -14.40 2.26
N TYR A 173 11.65 -14.95 3.47
CA TYR A 173 12.61 -14.65 4.53
C TYR A 173 13.90 -15.43 4.25
N ASP A 174 14.98 -14.73 3.90
CA ASP A 174 16.32 -15.31 3.77
C ASP A 174 17.06 -15.17 5.11
N PRO A 175 17.25 -16.26 5.87
CA PRO A 175 17.89 -16.23 7.17
C PRO A 175 19.40 -15.89 7.11
N THR A 176 20.00 -15.77 5.91
CA THR A 176 21.39 -15.36 5.73
C THR A 176 21.60 -13.85 5.56
N LEU A 177 20.51 -13.07 5.41
CA LEU A 177 20.55 -11.61 5.29
C LEU A 177 20.46 -10.93 6.68
N THR A 178 21.40 -11.23 7.57
CA THR A 178 21.69 -10.35 8.72
C THR A 178 22.47 -9.12 8.26
N ALA A 179 22.31 -7.99 8.94
CA ALA A 179 22.75 -6.62 8.59
C ALA A 179 24.26 -6.36 8.35
N SER A 180 25.05 -7.38 8.01
CA SER A 180 26.49 -7.32 7.79
C SER A 180 26.94 -7.40 6.32
N ASN A 181 26.03 -7.44 5.33
CA ASN A 181 26.38 -7.45 3.90
C ASN A 181 25.76 -6.31 3.07
N LEU A 182 25.53 -5.14 3.66
CA LEU A 182 25.38 -3.90 2.89
C LEU A 182 26.78 -3.31 2.67
N ARG A 183 27.46 -3.79 1.62
CA ARG A 183 28.59 -3.07 1.01
C ARG A 183 27.98 -1.94 0.17
N LEU A 184 28.05 -0.71 0.68
CA LEU A 184 28.02 0.50 -0.14
C LEU A 184 29.39 0.67 -0.82
#